data_AF-A0A384IG99-F1
#
_entry.id   AF-A0A384IG99-F1
#
_cell.length_a   1.000
_cell.length_b   1.000
_cell.length_c   1.000
_cell.angle_alpha   90.00
_cell.angle_beta   90.00
_cell.angle_gamma   90.00
#
_symmetry.space_group_name_H-M   'P 1'
#
loop_
_entity.id
_entity.type
_entity.pdbx_description
1 polymer ?
#
loop_
_entity_poly.entity_id
_entity_poly.type
_entity_poly.pdbx_seq_one_letter_code
_entity_poly.pdbx_strand_id
1 'polypeptide(L)'
;MHTMKRLVGTHPKPVAAAAAALITAIVLAACLLTGTDPVRPDAGKCREESTAQVEAAVADGTELTTSLPPYCQGLPMKERDRIFAESADDAIADEMEKAREEMERVAGDTGYEK
;
A
#
# COMPACT_ATOMS: atom_id res chain seq x y z
N MET A 1 -32.71 -14.91 -47.17
CA MET A 1 -32.59 -13.86 -46.14
C MET A 1 -32.50 -14.52 -44.77
N HIS A 2 -31.77 -13.88 -43.85
CA HIS A 2 -31.45 -14.27 -42.46
C HIS A 2 -30.17 -15.08 -42.21
N THR A 3 -29.06 -14.38 -42.34
CA THR A 3 -27.84 -14.53 -41.54
C THR A 3 -28.12 -14.01 -40.11
N MET A 4 -27.71 -14.74 -39.06
CA MET A 4 -27.05 -14.14 -37.88
C MET A 4 -26.49 -15.20 -36.91
N LYS A 5 -25.20 -15.05 -36.65
CA LYS A 5 -24.34 -15.72 -35.66
C LYS A 5 -24.93 -15.66 -34.24
N ARG A 6 -24.78 -16.73 -33.46
CA ARG A 6 -24.50 -16.60 -32.02
C ARG A 6 -23.29 -17.44 -31.65
N LEU A 7 -22.31 -16.72 -31.10
CA LEU A 7 -20.99 -17.18 -30.69
C LEU A 7 -21.09 -18.17 -29.52
N VAL A 8 -20.32 -19.25 -29.65
CA VAL A 8 -19.36 -19.78 -28.66
C VAL A 8 -19.55 -19.23 -27.24
N GLY A 9 -20.26 -19.99 -26.41
CA GLY A 9 -20.18 -19.88 -24.95
C GLY A 9 -19.15 -20.88 -24.42
N THR A 10 -17.86 -20.57 -24.52
CA THR A 10 -16.79 -21.31 -23.85
C THR A 10 -16.69 -20.84 -22.41
N HIS A 11 -17.01 -21.71 -21.45
CA HIS A 11 -16.52 -21.54 -20.08
C HIS A 11 -15.04 -21.95 -20.02
N PRO A 12 -14.19 -21.16 -19.35
CA PRO A 12 -13.17 -21.78 -18.50
C PRO A 12 -13.01 -20.99 -17.20
N LYS A 13 -13.72 -21.41 -16.14
CA LYS A 13 -13.45 -20.97 -14.76
C LYS A 13 -12.85 -22.04 -13.81
N PRO A 14 -12.27 -23.19 -14.23
CA PRO A 14 -11.61 -24.06 -13.25
C PRO A 14 -10.15 -23.66 -12.97
N VAL A 15 -9.45 -23.01 -13.90
CA VAL A 15 -7.99 -22.79 -13.80
C VAL A 15 -7.63 -21.70 -12.79
N ALA A 16 -8.38 -20.59 -12.77
CA ALA A 16 -8.13 -19.49 -11.83
C ALA A 16 -8.47 -19.87 -10.37
N ALA A 17 -9.52 -20.67 -10.17
CA ALA A 17 -9.89 -21.18 -8.85
C ALA A 17 -8.87 -22.21 -8.32
N ALA A 18 -8.37 -23.08 -9.21
CA ALA A 18 -7.33 -24.05 -8.86
C ALA A 18 -5.99 -23.38 -8.49
N ALA A 19 -5.61 -22.32 -9.21
CA ALA A 19 -4.40 -21.55 -8.91
C ALA A 19 -4.48 -20.82 -7.56
N ALA A 20 -5.62 -20.20 -7.25
CA ALA A 20 -5.85 -19.57 -5.96
C ALA A 20 -5.80 -20.58 -4.80
N ALA A 21 -6.43 -21.75 -4.96
CA ALA A 21 -6.43 -22.80 -3.93
C ALA A 21 -5.01 -23.32 -3.62
N LEU A 22 -4.16 -23.47 -4.64
CA LEU A 22 -2.77 -23.92 -4.49
C LEU A 22 -1.90 -22.90 -3.74
N ILE A 23 -2.03 -21.61 -4.07
CA ILE A 23 -1.32 -20.54 -3.37
C ILE A 23 -1.76 -20.48 -1.91
N THR A 24 -3.07 -20.59 -1.66
CA THR A 24 -3.61 -20.57 -0.29
C THR A 24 -3.08 -21.75 0.54
N ALA A 25 -2.98 -22.94 -0.05
CA ALA A 25 -2.45 -24.12 0.63
C ALA A 25 -0.94 -24.01 0.93
N ILE A 26 -0.16 -23.41 0.03
CA ILE A 26 1.28 -23.19 0.24
C ILE A 26 1.50 -22.16 1.35
N VAL A 27 0.75 -21.06 1.35
CA VAL A 27 0.82 -20.04 2.41
C VAL A 27 0.42 -20.64 3.76
N LEU A 28 -0.65 -21.45 3.79
CA LEU A 28 -1.09 -22.11 5.02
C LEU A 28 -0.05 -23.12 5.54
N ALA A 29 0.56 -23.92 4.64
CA ALA A 29 1.61 -24.86 4.99
C ALA A 29 2.89 -24.16 5.48
N ALA A 30 3.26 -23.04 4.87
CA ALA A 30 4.37 -22.22 5.31
C ALA A 30 4.11 -21.62 6.71
N CYS A 31 2.92 -21.06 6.94
CA CYS A 31 2.49 -20.54 8.25
C CYS A 31 2.58 -21.61 9.35
N LEU A 32 2.15 -22.84 9.06
CA LEU A 32 2.21 -23.96 10.01
C LEU A 32 3.65 -24.38 10.34
N LEU A 33 4.58 -24.27 9.39
CA LEU A 33 5.99 -24.62 9.58
C LEU A 33 6.78 -23.52 10.31
N THR A 34 6.43 -22.25 10.13
CA THR A 34 7.07 -21.10 10.78
C THR A 34 6.44 -20.74 12.13
N GLY A 35 5.33 -21.39 12.50
CA GLY A 35 4.58 -21.07 13.73
C GLY A 35 3.95 -19.67 13.71
N THR A 36 3.86 -19.05 12.53
CA THR A 36 3.26 -17.73 12.35
C THR A 36 1.84 -17.93 11.87
N ASP A 37 0.87 -17.58 12.71
CA ASP A 37 -0.52 -17.54 12.31
C ASP A 37 -0.70 -16.67 11.07
N PRO A 38 -1.58 -17.06 10.12
CA PRO A 38 -1.86 -16.24 8.96
C PRO A 38 -2.35 -14.86 9.42
N VAL A 39 -1.59 -13.82 9.04
CA VAL A 39 -1.90 -12.43 9.35
C VAL A 39 -3.27 -12.10 8.76
N ARG A 40 -4.22 -11.70 9.62
CA ARG A 40 -5.54 -11.28 9.15
C ARG A 40 -5.46 -9.84 8.64
N PRO A 41 -6.14 -9.51 7.53
CA PRO A 41 -6.23 -8.13 7.07
C PRO A 41 -6.87 -7.26 8.14
N ASP A 42 -6.24 -6.14 8.45
CA ASP A 42 -6.68 -5.19 9.46
C ASP A 42 -6.34 -3.77 9.01
N ALA A 43 -7.37 -2.92 8.85
CA ALA A 43 -7.20 -1.57 8.33
C ALA A 43 -6.42 -0.66 9.30
N GLY A 44 -6.57 -0.84 10.62
CA GLY A 44 -5.87 -0.03 11.61
C GLY A 44 -4.38 -0.31 11.61
N LYS A 45 -4.00 -1.59 11.68
CA LYS A 45 -2.60 -2.00 11.60
C LYS A 45 -1.97 -1.72 10.23
N CYS A 46 -2.74 -1.89 9.15
CA CYS A 46 -2.30 -1.51 7.82
C CYS A 46 -1.97 -0.02 7.76
N ARG A 47 -2.78 0.85 8.39
CA ARG A 47 -2.52 2.29 8.45
C ARG A 47 -1.23 2.59 9.21
N GLU A 48 -1.06 2.02 10.40
CA GLU A 48 0.16 2.22 11.20
C GLU A 48 1.44 1.83 10.45
N GLU A 49 1.46 0.64 9.84
CA GLU A 49 2.62 0.16 9.10
C GLU A 49 2.85 0.93 7.79
N SER A 50 1.77 1.33 7.11
CA SER A 50 1.86 2.11 5.87
C SER A 50 2.36 3.52 6.15
N THR A 51 1.84 4.19 7.19
CA THR A 51 2.33 5.50 7.62
C THR A 51 3.81 5.45 7.94
N ALA A 52 4.28 4.48 8.72
CA ALA A 52 5.71 4.35 9.02
C ALA A 52 6.58 4.13 7.77
N GLN A 53 6.11 3.33 6.80
CA GLN A 53 6.84 3.14 5.54
C GLN A 53 6.86 4.39 4.67
N VAL A 54 5.76 5.14 4.63
CA VAL A 54 5.64 6.38 3.87
C VAL A 54 6.51 7.47 4.47
N GLU A 55 6.46 7.67 5.79
CA GLU A 55 7.32 8.62 6.50
C GLU A 55 8.80 8.32 6.29
N ALA A 56 9.20 7.05 6.36
CA ALA A 56 10.58 6.65 6.10
C ALA A 56 11.00 6.92 4.64
N ALA A 57 10.14 6.59 3.68
CA ALA A 57 10.41 6.84 2.27
C ALA A 57 10.54 8.34 1.96
N VAL A 58 9.67 9.16 2.55
CA VAL A 58 9.70 10.63 2.42
C VAL A 58 10.96 11.21 3.04
N ALA A 59 11.32 10.80 4.27
CA ALA A 59 12.52 11.26 4.96
C ALA A 59 13.81 10.88 4.21
N ASP A 60 13.86 9.69 3.62
CA ASP A 60 15.00 9.21 2.84
C ASP A 60 15.00 9.74 1.39
N GLY A 61 13.92 10.39 0.94
CA GLY A 61 13.74 10.83 -0.44
C GLY A 61 13.71 9.66 -1.44
N THR A 62 13.23 8.50 -1.01
CA THR A 62 13.18 7.26 -1.80
C THR A 62 11.77 6.94 -2.27
N GLU A 63 11.66 6.09 -3.29
CA GLU A 63 10.35 5.59 -3.72
C GLU A 63 9.78 4.63 -2.69
N LEU A 64 8.46 4.71 -2.49
CA LEU A 64 7.71 3.75 -1.69
C LEU A 64 7.92 2.33 -2.20
N THR A 65 8.16 1.40 -1.28
CA THR A 65 8.39 0.00 -1.64
C THR A 65 7.16 -0.56 -2.36
N THR A 66 7.38 -1.40 -3.38
CA THR A 66 6.29 -2.10 -4.07
C THR A 66 5.67 -3.22 -3.23
N SER A 67 6.26 -3.51 -2.07
CA SER A 67 5.81 -4.57 -1.17
C SER A 67 4.73 -4.06 -0.23
N LEU A 68 3.60 -4.77 -0.19
CA LEU A 68 2.49 -4.41 0.68
C LEU A 68 2.70 -4.93 2.10
N PRO A 69 2.46 -4.10 3.14
CA PRO A 69 2.51 -4.52 4.53
C PRO A 69 1.57 -5.72 4.77
N PRO A 70 1.93 -6.67 5.64
CA PRO A 70 1.16 -7.90 5.86
C PRO A 70 -0.31 -7.67 6.18
N TYR A 71 -0.64 -6.68 7.03
CA TYR A 71 -2.03 -6.39 7.39
C TYR A 71 -2.84 -5.69 6.29
N CYS A 72 -2.16 -5.15 5.28
CA CYS A 72 -2.78 -4.60 4.09
C CYS A 72 -3.13 -5.68 3.05
N GLN A 73 -2.54 -6.87 3.17
CA GLN A 73 -2.78 -7.98 2.25
C GLN A 73 -4.18 -8.55 2.48
N GLY A 74 -5.05 -8.41 1.48
CA GLY A 74 -6.44 -8.87 1.54
C GLY A 74 -7.46 -7.78 1.88
N LEU A 75 -7.03 -6.54 2.16
CA LEU A 75 -7.95 -5.41 2.20
C LEU A 75 -8.49 -5.08 0.80
N PRO A 76 -9.72 -4.55 0.68
CA PRO A 76 -10.23 -4.03 -0.58
C PRO A 76 -9.27 -2.96 -1.14
N MET A 77 -8.96 -3.04 -2.44
CA MET A 77 -8.00 -2.11 -3.08
C MET A 77 -8.33 -0.64 -2.81
N LYS A 78 -9.60 -0.25 -2.89
CA LYS A 78 -10.03 1.14 -2.62
C LYS A 78 -9.70 1.61 -1.20
N GLU A 79 -9.84 0.72 -0.22
CA GLU A 79 -9.58 1.06 1.18
C GLU A 79 -8.08 1.15 1.46
N ARG A 80 -7.32 0.18 0.94
CA ARG A 80 -5.87 0.18 0.97
C ARG A 80 -5.29 1.43 0.30
N ASP A 81 -5.69 1.72 -0.93
CA ASP A 81 -5.15 2.85 -1.69
C ASP A 81 -5.47 4.19 -0.99
N ARG A 82 -6.64 4.30 -0.34
CA ARG A 82 -6.97 5.45 0.50
C ARG A 82 -6.03 5.58 1.71
N ILE A 83 -5.74 4.47 2.41
CA ILE A 83 -4.81 4.47 3.55
C ILE A 83 -3.44 5.01 3.13
N PHE A 84 -2.88 4.50 2.03
CA PHE A 84 -1.58 4.97 1.53
C PHE A 84 -1.60 6.44 1.09
N ALA A 85 -2.69 6.89 0.44
CA ALA A 85 -2.82 8.28 0.03
C ALA A 85 -2.89 9.22 1.22
N GLU A 86 -3.74 8.92 2.23
CA GLU A 86 -3.84 9.72 3.45
C GLU A 86 -2.50 9.79 4.20
N SER A 87 -1.82 8.66 4.37
CA SER A 87 -0.49 8.61 4.98
C SER A 87 0.54 9.46 4.24
N ALA A 88 0.48 9.50 2.90
CA ALA A 88 1.39 10.32 2.09
C ALA A 88 1.07 11.80 2.18
N ASP A 89 -0.22 12.16 2.15
CA ASP A 89 -0.65 13.55 2.30
C ASP A 89 -0.22 14.11 3.66
N ASP A 90 -0.39 13.33 4.74
CA ASP A 90 0.04 13.71 6.09
C ASP A 90 1.58 13.90 6.16
N ALA A 91 2.36 12.94 5.65
CA ALA A 91 3.82 13.04 5.66
C ALA A 91 4.36 14.22 4.83
N ILE A 92 3.72 14.52 3.68
CA ILE A 92 4.08 15.67 2.85
C ILE A 92 3.75 16.98 3.56
N ALA A 93 2.59 17.05 4.23
CA ALA A 93 2.20 18.24 4.99
C ALA A 93 3.23 18.55 6.09
N ASP A 94 3.69 17.53 6.82
CA ASP A 94 4.71 17.67 7.86
C ASP A 94 6.06 18.16 7.30
N GLU A 95 6.50 17.65 6.15
CA GLU A 95 7.74 18.13 5.52
C GLU A 95 7.61 19.56 4.98
N MET A 96 6.44 19.93 4.44
CA MET A 96 6.18 21.30 3.99
C MET A 96 6.14 22.29 5.16
N GLU A 97 5.61 21.86 6.32
CA GLU A 97 5.63 22.63 7.57
C GLU A 97 7.08 22.88 8.02
N LYS A 98 7.90 21.83 8.10
CA LYS A 98 9.32 21.94 8.47
C LYS A 98 10.07 22.85 7.50
N ALA A 99 9.83 22.72 6.20
CA ALA A 99 10.44 23.57 5.19
C ALA A 99 10.05 25.04 5.40
N ARG A 100 8.79 25.32 5.76
CA ARG A 100 8.35 26.68 6.07
C ARG A 100 9.05 27.23 7.32
N GLU A 101 9.09 26.46 8.41
CA GLU A 101 9.79 26.85 9.63
C GLU A 101 11.28 27.12 9.39
N GLU A 102 11.94 26.30 8.56
CA GLU A 102 13.34 26.49 8.20
C GLU A 102 13.54 27.76 7.36
N MET A 103 12.67 28.04 6.39
CA MET A 103 12.72 29.27 5.61
C MET A 103 12.53 30.51 6.48
N GLU A 104 11.58 30.48 7.41
CA GLU A 104 11.36 31.57 8.38
C GLU A 104 12.59 31.79 9.27
N ARG A 105 13.21 30.71 9.74
CA ARG A 105 14.45 30.76 10.52
C ARG A 105 15.60 31.40 9.72
N VAL A 106 15.85 30.94 8.50
CA VAL A 106 16.93 31.47 7.64
C VAL A 106 16.68 32.93 7.25
N ALA A 107 15.44 33.30 6.96
CA ALA A 107 15.07 34.70 6.70
C ALA A 107 15.29 35.59 7.94
N GLY A 108 15.01 35.08 9.14
CA GLY A 108 15.31 35.76 10.40
C GLY A 108 16.81 35.90 10.66
N ASP A 109 17.59 34.84 10.39
CA ASP A 109 19.05 34.81 10.59
C ASP A 109 19.80 35.73 9.60
N THR A 110 19.30 35.91 8.38
CA THR A 110 19.90 36.78 7.35
C THR A 110 19.48 38.25 7.45
N GLY A 111 18.56 38.60 8.36
CA GLY A 111 18.02 39.95 8.52
C GLY A 111 18.84 40.91 9.40
N TYR A 112 19.95 40.47 9.99
CA TYR A 112 20.80 41.30 10.85
C TYR A 112 22.31 40.99 10.68
N GLU A 113 22.88 41.40 9.54
CA GLU A 113 24.31 41.75 9.52
C GLU A 113 24.43 43.27 9.75
N LYS A 114 24.93 43.65 10.93
CA LYS A 114 25.41 45.00 11.22
C LYS A 114 26.88 45.12 10.83
#